data_AF-A0A7C2LI01-F1
#
_entry.id   AF-A0A7C2LI01-F1
#
_cell.length_a   1.000
_cell.length_b   1.000
_cell.length_c   1.000
_cell.angle_alpha   90.00
_cell.angle_beta   90.00
_cell.angle_gamma   90.00
#
_symmetry.space_group_name_H-M   'P 1'
#
loop_
_entity.id
_entity.type
_entity.pdbx_description
1 polymer ?
#
loop_
_entity_poly.entity_id
_entity_poly.type
_entity_poly.pdbx_seq_one_letter_code
_entity_poly.pdbx_strand_id
1 'polypeptide(L)'
;MPVFALLSSLRTLSRRLQTPLPALCLILVANLPGLQQVVANAPLRADTDTAAMLNAMRDTEGIAGWWKWFTGDWFLHNGFYRPTTCLSLLIDYTLYGETGWGYRLTNWLLAVLTAVGVYALLRWFARQWLSNLLTEEWQAGVVALAGAVAFSLQQTDALHTLRSVSGWWLIALWMLIAGSFSHVWQGDTWKPFLREHGWRLWLAAGAFFWGWDRLVHGDFERLIVWVPARTALLSTCLSVWGVWSLLRWGDTGRGRFLLAACLLYAGSLGAYEQPVTVVAPAAALAVTMRGSWKWRSWTAFAAVAAIAAGYLALRFVLLPASLSGYQQQQLRSAPALGILHWLQMLLPVLGHLRYWATVGPDPYLFFFRNAWDTLIADLAFFGVVAAFWNSRGWFGWWLLWQGMTYLPMSLLHPFEHYYYLPQVGQNAIDLVLVIWGCAYALAVLSTRRTQKNPPCV
;
A
#
# COMPACT_ATOMS: atom_id res chain seq x y z
N MET A 1 22.22 -13.36 25.99
CA MET A 1 22.95 -12.08 26.01
C MET A 1 22.89 -11.27 24.70
N PRO A 2 23.01 -11.82 23.47
CA PRO A 2 23.05 -11.00 22.24
C PRO A 2 21.71 -10.30 21.88
N VAL A 3 20.57 -10.91 22.21
CA VAL A 3 19.24 -10.31 21.95
C VAL A 3 18.99 -9.05 22.78
N PHE A 4 19.47 -8.99 24.04
CA PHE A 4 19.34 -7.80 24.88
C PHE A 4 20.21 -6.65 24.37
N ALA A 5 21.42 -6.95 23.88
CA ALA A 5 22.27 -5.96 23.22
C ALA A 5 21.62 -5.42 21.94
N LEU A 6 21.06 -6.31 21.09
CA LEU A 6 20.33 -5.92 19.89
C LEU A 6 19.11 -5.04 20.22
N LEU A 7 18.29 -5.43 21.21
CA LEU A 7 17.14 -4.65 21.66
C LEU A 7 17.56 -3.30 22.24
N SER A 8 18.68 -3.22 22.97
CA SER A 8 19.21 -1.97 23.51
C SER A 8 19.76 -1.04 22.43
N SER A 9 20.42 -1.59 21.39
CA SER A 9 20.90 -0.86 20.22
C SER A 9 19.72 -0.36 19.38
N LEU A 10 18.69 -1.19 19.18
CA LEU A 10 17.43 -0.80 18.53
C LEU A 10 16.70 0.27 19.34
N ARG A 11 16.72 0.21 20.68
CA ARG A 11 16.14 1.25 21.55
C ARG A 11 16.91 2.58 21.45
N THR A 12 18.22 2.53 21.30
CA THR A 12 19.06 3.72 21.18
C THR A 12 18.95 4.35 19.78
N LEU A 13 18.95 3.53 18.73
CA LEU A 13 18.69 3.94 17.35
C LEU A 13 17.27 4.50 17.20
N SER A 14 16.27 3.86 17.83
CA SER A 14 14.88 4.33 17.79
C SER A 14 14.64 5.63 18.56
N ARG A 15 15.35 5.86 19.68
CA ARG A 15 15.35 7.18 20.34
C ARG A 15 15.90 8.26 19.43
N ARG A 16 16.94 7.98 18.64
CA ARG A 16 17.44 8.92 17.62
C ARG A 16 16.43 9.12 16.47
N LEU A 17 15.69 8.07 16.10
CA LEU A 17 14.57 8.10 15.14
C LEU A 17 13.28 8.77 15.67
N GLN A 18 13.24 9.25 16.93
CA GLN A 18 12.10 10.05 17.41
C GLN A 18 12.01 11.39 16.68
N THR A 19 13.15 11.92 16.22
CA THR A 19 13.19 13.05 15.31
C THR A 19 12.79 12.58 13.90
N PRO A 20 12.03 13.37 13.13
CA PRO A 20 11.59 12.95 11.79
C PRO A 20 12.76 12.80 10.81
N LEU A 21 13.88 13.48 11.04
CA LEU A 21 14.98 13.59 10.07
C LEU A 21 15.58 12.22 9.66
N PRO A 22 16.00 11.32 10.58
CA PRO A 22 16.64 10.08 10.15
C PRO A 22 15.64 9.12 9.49
N ALA A 23 14.36 9.17 9.84
CA ALA A 23 13.31 8.44 9.14
C ALA A 23 13.15 8.94 7.69
N LEU A 24 13.14 10.26 7.48
CA LEU A 24 13.12 10.85 6.14
C LEU A 24 14.35 10.48 5.32
N CYS A 25 15.55 10.50 5.92
CA CYS A 25 16.77 10.07 5.24
C CYS A 25 16.69 8.61 4.79
N LEU A 26 16.19 7.70 5.64
CA LEU A 26 16.05 6.29 5.28
C LEU A 26 15.02 6.05 4.17
N ILE A 27 13.90 6.79 4.19
CA ILE A 27 12.91 6.76 3.10
C ILE A 27 13.56 7.26 1.80
N LEU A 28 14.32 8.35 1.85
CA LEU A 28 15.03 8.87 0.67
C LEU A 28 16.05 7.85 0.13
N VAL A 29 16.86 7.25 1.01
CA VAL A 29 17.82 6.20 0.64
C VAL A 29 17.13 5.01 -0.02
N ALA A 30 15.99 4.57 0.52
CA ALA A 30 15.21 3.48 -0.07
C ALA A 30 14.63 3.81 -1.45
N ASN A 31 14.53 5.09 -1.81
CA ASN A 31 14.09 5.53 -3.13
C ASN A 31 15.23 5.78 -4.14
N LEU A 32 16.50 5.74 -3.71
CA LEU A 32 17.65 5.94 -4.61
C LEU A 32 17.70 4.99 -5.80
N PRO A 33 17.31 3.70 -5.72
CA PRO A 33 17.27 2.82 -6.88
C PRO A 33 16.43 3.39 -8.04
N GLY A 34 15.36 4.13 -7.72
CA GLY A 34 14.50 4.80 -8.70
C GLY A 34 15.20 5.88 -9.53
N LEU A 35 16.37 6.40 -9.12
CA LEU A 35 17.11 7.39 -9.90
C LEU A 35 17.62 6.81 -11.24
N GLN A 36 17.87 5.50 -11.31
CA GLN A 36 18.21 4.84 -12.58
C GLN A 36 17.08 4.99 -13.62
N GLN A 37 15.83 4.96 -13.16
CA GLN A 37 14.66 5.18 -14.00
C GLN A 37 14.54 6.65 -14.45
N VAL A 38 14.95 7.60 -13.61
CA VAL A 38 14.96 9.03 -13.95
C VAL A 38 15.88 9.32 -15.12
N VAL A 39 17.10 8.79 -15.09
CA VAL A 39 18.13 9.04 -16.11
C VAL A 39 18.07 8.10 -17.31
N ALA A 40 17.05 7.23 -17.39
CA ALA A 40 16.93 6.24 -18.46
C ALA A 40 16.97 6.90 -19.85
N ASN A 41 17.68 6.31 -20.81
CA ASN A 41 17.75 6.85 -22.17
C ASN A 41 16.58 6.37 -23.04
N ALA A 42 15.35 6.67 -22.62
CA ALA A 42 14.13 6.36 -23.37
C ALA A 42 13.57 7.66 -24.00
N PRO A 43 13.40 7.74 -25.33
CA PRO A 43 12.78 8.91 -25.96
C PRO A 43 11.32 9.07 -25.53
N LEU A 44 10.90 10.28 -25.12
CA LEU A 44 9.51 10.52 -24.71
C LEU A 44 8.50 10.22 -25.82
N ARG A 45 8.83 10.61 -27.06
CA ARG A 45 7.97 10.42 -28.24
C ARG A 45 7.88 8.98 -28.74
N ALA A 46 8.64 8.04 -28.14
CA ALA A 46 8.50 6.62 -28.46
C ALA A 46 7.18 6.03 -27.93
N ASP A 47 6.60 6.66 -26.88
CA ASP A 47 5.29 6.32 -26.35
C ASP A 47 4.23 7.21 -27.02
N THR A 48 3.21 6.59 -27.62
CA THR A 48 2.18 7.29 -28.41
C THR A 48 1.35 8.25 -27.57
N ASP A 49 1.02 7.87 -26.33
CA ASP A 49 0.25 8.70 -25.41
C ASP A 49 1.06 9.93 -25.00
N THR A 50 2.34 9.73 -24.63
CA THR A 50 3.26 10.81 -24.29
C THR A 50 3.47 11.75 -25.47
N ALA A 51 3.60 11.24 -26.70
CA ALA A 51 3.73 12.07 -27.89
C ALA A 51 2.48 12.95 -28.13
N ALA A 52 1.28 12.38 -27.97
CA ALA A 52 0.02 13.13 -28.07
C ALA A 52 -0.08 14.21 -26.98
N MET A 53 0.31 13.89 -25.75
CA MET A 53 0.35 14.85 -24.64
C MET A 53 1.32 16.01 -24.91
N LEU A 54 2.52 15.72 -25.43
CA LEU A 54 3.50 16.75 -25.80
C LEU A 54 2.98 17.69 -26.88
N ASN A 55 2.30 17.15 -27.90
CA ASN A 55 1.68 17.97 -28.94
C ASN A 55 0.57 18.86 -28.35
N ALA A 56 -0.29 18.31 -27.49
CA ALA A 56 -1.34 19.09 -26.83
C ALA A 56 -0.78 20.23 -25.96
N MET A 57 0.33 19.99 -25.25
CA MET A 57 1.00 21.01 -24.45
C MET A 57 1.63 22.11 -25.33
N ARG A 58 2.23 21.73 -26.46
CA ARG A 58 2.76 22.66 -27.46
C ARG A 58 1.66 23.53 -28.07
N ASP A 59 0.53 22.92 -28.44
CA ASP A 59 -0.62 23.60 -29.06
C ASP A 59 -1.32 24.58 -28.10
N THR A 60 -1.14 24.42 -26.79
CA THR A 60 -1.63 25.35 -25.77
C THR A 60 -0.59 26.33 -25.25
N GLU A 61 0.55 26.47 -25.95
CA GLU A 61 1.65 27.37 -25.57
C GLU A 61 2.18 27.10 -24.14
N GLY A 62 2.23 25.83 -23.73
CA GLY A 62 2.71 25.42 -22.42
C GLY A 62 1.85 25.96 -21.28
N ILE A 63 2.49 26.47 -20.22
CA ILE A 63 1.78 26.91 -19.01
C ILE A 63 0.81 28.08 -19.27
N ALA A 64 1.00 28.89 -20.33
CA ALA A 64 0.13 30.01 -20.62
C ALA A 64 -1.34 29.57 -20.86
N GLY A 65 -1.54 28.40 -21.46
CA GLY A 65 -2.85 27.81 -21.74
C GLY A 65 -3.43 26.93 -20.63
N TRP A 66 -2.89 26.94 -19.41
CA TRP A 66 -3.24 25.98 -18.35
C TRP A 66 -4.74 25.92 -18.03
N TRP A 67 -5.44 27.05 -18.08
CA TRP A 67 -6.86 27.16 -17.73
C TRP A 67 -7.76 26.31 -18.63
N LYS A 68 -7.36 26.07 -19.89
CA LYS A 68 -8.12 25.25 -20.85
C LYS A 68 -8.47 23.88 -20.26
N TRP A 69 -7.53 23.28 -19.54
CA TRP A 69 -7.65 21.95 -18.96
C TRP A 69 -8.56 21.88 -17.73
N PHE A 70 -8.95 23.02 -17.16
CA PHE A 70 -9.97 23.11 -16.09
C PHE A 70 -11.40 23.15 -16.62
N THR A 71 -11.55 23.39 -17.94
CA THR A 71 -12.86 23.59 -18.59
C THR A 71 -13.18 22.51 -19.63
N GLY A 72 -12.35 21.48 -19.77
CA GLY A 72 -12.51 20.45 -20.79
C GLY A 72 -11.80 19.14 -20.46
N ASP A 73 -11.68 18.31 -21.49
CA ASP A 73 -11.02 17.00 -21.43
C ASP A 73 -9.51 17.16 -21.20
N TRP A 74 -8.85 16.15 -20.65
CA TRP A 74 -7.39 16.14 -20.53
C TRP A 74 -6.71 15.93 -21.89
N PHE A 75 -5.37 15.96 -21.90
CA PHE A 75 -4.55 15.99 -23.13
C PHE A 75 -4.89 14.95 -24.20
N LEU A 76 -5.40 13.77 -23.83
CA LEU A 76 -5.68 12.69 -24.78
C LEU A 76 -7.10 12.75 -25.39
N HIS A 77 -7.95 13.72 -25.00
CA HIS A 77 -9.30 13.89 -25.53
C HIS A 77 -10.14 12.59 -25.54
N ASN A 78 -10.00 11.78 -24.49
CA ASN A 78 -10.60 10.46 -24.39
C ASN A 78 -11.64 10.35 -23.25
N GLY A 79 -12.19 11.48 -22.82
CA GLY A 79 -13.35 11.57 -21.92
C GLY A 79 -13.00 11.59 -20.43
N PHE A 80 -11.83 12.07 -20.03
CA PHE A 80 -11.39 12.14 -18.63
C PHE A 80 -11.15 13.59 -18.17
N TYR A 81 -11.66 13.93 -16.99
CA TYR A 81 -11.45 15.24 -16.38
C TYR A 81 -10.25 15.19 -15.42
N ARG A 82 -9.06 15.59 -15.92
CA ARG A 82 -7.78 15.51 -15.18
C ARG A 82 -6.97 16.84 -15.16
N PRO A 83 -7.56 17.95 -14.71
CA PRO A 83 -6.91 19.27 -14.72
C PRO A 83 -5.60 19.33 -13.92
N THR A 84 -5.51 18.64 -12.78
CA THR A 84 -4.33 18.67 -11.91
C THR A 84 -3.15 17.97 -12.58
N THR A 85 -3.39 16.85 -13.26
CA THR A 85 -2.32 16.16 -14.02
C THR A 85 -1.87 17.00 -15.21
N CYS A 86 -2.82 17.62 -15.94
CA CYS A 86 -2.48 18.54 -17.02
C CYS A 86 -1.60 19.68 -16.53
N LEU A 87 -1.97 20.34 -15.44
CA LEU A 87 -1.18 21.42 -14.85
C LEU A 87 0.22 20.95 -14.44
N SER A 88 0.33 19.79 -13.77
CA SER A 88 1.63 19.23 -13.35
C SER A 88 2.56 18.97 -14.54
N LEU A 89 2.02 18.47 -15.66
CA LEU A 89 2.81 18.18 -16.85
C LEU A 89 3.15 19.44 -17.65
N LEU A 90 2.27 20.45 -17.67
CA LEU A 90 2.59 21.75 -18.25
C LEU A 90 3.75 22.44 -17.51
N ILE A 91 3.80 22.29 -16.19
CA ILE A 91 4.93 22.78 -15.39
C ILE A 91 6.21 22.06 -15.83
N ASP A 92 6.20 20.73 -15.91
CA ASP A 92 7.35 19.95 -16.39
C ASP A 92 7.75 20.37 -17.82
N TYR A 93 6.79 20.53 -18.74
CA TYR A 93 7.05 20.97 -20.12
C TYR A 93 7.65 22.38 -20.18
N THR A 94 7.19 23.29 -19.33
CA THR A 94 7.71 24.67 -19.30
C THR A 94 9.13 24.72 -18.73
N LEU A 95 9.45 23.88 -17.76
CA LEU A 95 10.78 23.84 -17.13
C LEU A 95 11.80 23.04 -17.94
N TYR A 96 11.36 21.96 -18.58
CA TYR A 96 12.24 20.93 -19.14
C TYR A 96 12.01 20.69 -20.65
N GLY A 97 11.00 21.31 -21.27
CA GLY A 97 10.63 21.05 -22.65
C GLY A 97 10.27 19.58 -22.87
N GLU A 98 10.89 18.96 -23.88
CA GLU A 98 10.74 17.54 -24.18
C GLU A 98 11.87 16.68 -23.58
N THR A 99 12.62 17.20 -22.61
CA THR A 99 13.67 16.40 -21.96
C THR A 99 13.06 15.40 -20.96
N GLY A 100 13.22 14.11 -21.26
CA GLY A 100 12.53 13.05 -20.53
C GLY A 100 12.88 12.92 -19.05
N TRP A 101 14.12 13.25 -18.67
CA TRP A 101 14.56 13.15 -17.28
C TRP A 101 13.76 14.06 -16.33
N GLY A 102 13.30 15.23 -16.79
CA GLY A 102 12.55 16.19 -15.96
C GLY A 102 11.21 15.63 -15.49
N TYR A 103 10.42 15.07 -16.41
CA TYR A 103 9.16 14.40 -16.09
C TYR A 103 9.36 13.25 -15.10
N ARG A 104 10.40 12.43 -15.35
CA ARG A 104 10.69 11.28 -14.49
C ARG A 104 11.21 11.70 -13.12
N LEU A 105 11.95 12.81 -13.03
CA LEU A 105 12.36 13.39 -11.76
C LEU A 105 11.14 13.79 -10.93
N THR A 106 10.18 14.50 -11.52
CA THR A 106 8.94 14.85 -10.82
C THR A 106 8.15 13.58 -10.43
N ASN A 107 8.14 12.52 -11.26
CA ASN A 107 7.51 11.22 -10.90
C ASN A 107 8.18 10.60 -9.68
N TRP A 108 9.52 10.57 -9.66
CA TRP A 108 10.30 10.06 -8.54
C TRP A 108 10.09 10.89 -7.27
N LEU A 109 10.03 12.23 -7.37
CA LEU A 109 9.71 13.10 -6.23
C LEU A 109 8.32 12.82 -5.65
N LEU A 110 7.31 12.60 -6.49
CA LEU A 110 5.98 12.21 -6.03
C LEU A 110 5.99 10.83 -5.33
N ALA A 111 6.79 9.88 -5.83
CA ALA A 111 6.96 8.58 -5.21
C ALA A 111 7.59 8.71 -3.81
N VAL A 112 8.63 9.54 -3.67
CA VAL A 112 9.25 9.85 -2.37
C VAL A 112 8.25 10.52 -1.43
N LEU A 113 7.53 11.55 -1.89
CA LEU A 113 6.53 12.26 -1.08
C LEU A 113 5.37 11.36 -0.66
N THR A 114 4.99 10.41 -1.50
CA THR A 114 3.99 9.39 -1.18
C THR A 114 4.49 8.50 -0.05
N ALA A 115 5.72 7.97 -0.13
CA ALA A 115 6.31 7.14 0.91
C ALA A 115 6.42 7.86 2.27
N VAL A 116 6.76 9.17 2.25
CA VAL A 116 6.75 10.01 3.47
C VAL A 116 5.33 10.17 4.02
N GLY A 117 4.33 10.38 3.16
CA GLY A 117 2.94 10.41 3.57
C GLY A 117 2.46 9.07 4.16
N VAL A 118 2.87 7.95 3.56
CA VAL A 118 2.62 6.59 4.07
C VAL A 118 3.23 6.41 5.45
N TYR A 119 4.48 6.84 5.68
CA TYR A 119 5.08 6.85 7.02
C TYR A 119 4.20 7.59 8.04
N ALA A 120 3.73 8.79 7.67
CA ALA A 120 2.91 9.61 8.56
C ALA A 120 1.53 8.97 8.86
N LEU A 121 0.89 8.38 7.84
CA LEU A 121 -0.37 7.63 7.98
C LEU A 121 -0.19 6.39 8.85
N LEU A 122 0.73 5.51 8.50
CA LEU A 122 0.98 4.26 9.22
C LEU A 122 1.32 4.52 10.68
N ARG A 123 2.10 5.56 10.98
CA ARG A 123 2.42 5.94 12.36
C ARG A 123 1.18 6.33 13.15
N TRP A 124 0.25 7.05 12.54
CA TRP A 124 -1.02 7.42 13.17
C TRP A 124 -1.88 6.17 13.44
N PHE A 125 -2.07 5.34 12.42
CA PHE A 125 -2.89 4.13 12.54
C PHE A 125 -2.28 3.11 13.51
N ALA A 126 -0.96 2.99 13.57
CA ALA A 126 -0.29 2.01 14.42
C ALA A 126 -0.49 2.36 15.89
N ARG A 127 -0.41 3.66 16.23
CA ARG A 127 -0.74 4.15 17.56
C ARG A 127 -2.19 3.87 17.93
N GLN A 128 -3.10 3.97 16.96
CA GLN A 128 -4.52 3.89 17.25
C GLN A 128 -5.05 2.45 17.34
N TRP A 129 -4.55 1.53 16.51
CA TRP A 129 -5.13 0.19 16.38
C TRP A 129 -4.16 -0.97 16.59
N LEU A 130 -2.87 -0.70 16.84
CA LEU A 130 -1.89 -1.73 17.17
C LEU A 130 -1.34 -1.58 18.60
N SER A 131 -2.05 -0.86 19.49
CA SER A 131 -1.63 -0.65 20.88
C SER A 131 -1.55 -1.94 21.71
N ASN A 132 -2.24 -3.01 21.28
CA ASN A 132 -2.14 -4.35 21.85
C ASN A 132 -0.83 -5.07 21.46
N LEU A 133 -0.24 -4.71 20.33
CA LEU A 133 1.02 -5.28 19.83
C LEU A 133 2.22 -4.37 20.13
N LEU A 134 2.00 -3.07 20.18
CA LEU A 134 3.01 -2.03 20.32
C LEU A 134 2.79 -1.30 21.64
N THR A 135 3.65 -1.59 22.61
CA THR A 135 3.61 -1.04 23.97
C THR A 135 4.25 0.35 24.09
N GLU A 136 5.25 0.65 23.26
CA GLU A 136 6.00 1.91 23.32
C GLU A 136 5.83 2.72 22.02
N GLU A 137 5.76 4.05 22.13
CA GLU A 137 5.51 4.95 20.98
C GLU A 137 6.53 4.80 19.85
N TRP A 138 7.80 4.54 20.19
CA TRP A 138 8.85 4.36 19.19
C TRP A 138 8.62 3.12 18.32
N GLN A 139 7.94 2.09 18.84
CA GLN A 139 7.63 0.88 18.08
C GLN A 139 6.68 1.20 16.93
N ALA A 140 5.65 2.03 17.16
CA ALA A 140 4.79 2.54 16.10
C ALA A 140 5.57 3.34 15.04
N GLY A 141 6.59 4.11 15.47
CA GLY A 141 7.50 4.81 14.57
C GLY A 141 8.34 3.87 13.71
N VAL A 142 8.88 2.80 14.29
CA VAL A 142 9.68 1.79 13.57
C VAL A 142 8.82 1.01 12.59
N VAL A 143 7.62 0.58 13.00
CA VAL A 143 6.66 -0.09 12.11
C VAL A 143 6.32 0.81 10.92
N ALA A 144 5.94 2.05 11.17
CA ALA A 144 5.63 2.99 10.09
C ALA A 144 6.81 3.22 9.14
N LEU A 145 8.04 3.29 9.67
CA LEU A 145 9.25 3.44 8.87
C LEU A 145 9.51 2.20 8.01
N ALA A 146 9.38 0.99 8.59
CA ALA A 146 9.51 -0.26 7.85
C ALA A 146 8.49 -0.33 6.71
N GLY A 147 7.24 0.07 6.94
CA GLY A 147 6.21 0.15 5.91
C GLY A 147 6.51 1.15 4.80
N ALA A 148 7.02 2.34 5.13
CA ALA A 148 7.40 3.34 4.14
C ALA A 148 8.64 2.96 3.34
N VAL A 149 9.61 2.30 3.97
CA VAL A 149 10.79 1.74 3.29
C VAL A 149 10.38 0.60 2.37
N ALA A 150 9.55 -0.34 2.83
CA ALA A 150 9.04 -1.43 1.99
C ALA A 150 8.29 -0.88 0.77
N PHE A 151 7.38 0.08 0.97
CA PHE A 151 6.68 0.77 -0.12
C PHE A 151 7.63 1.47 -1.10
N SER A 152 8.70 2.10 -0.60
CA SER A 152 9.74 2.74 -1.43
C SER A 152 10.50 1.75 -2.29
N LEU A 153 10.80 0.57 -1.73
CA LEU A 153 11.50 -0.49 -2.46
C LEU A 153 10.56 -1.17 -3.47
N GLN A 154 9.26 -1.30 -3.17
CA GLN A 154 8.24 -1.78 -4.11
C GLN A 154 8.14 -0.84 -5.33
N GLN A 155 7.95 0.46 -5.12
CA GLN A 155 7.71 1.42 -6.20
C GLN A 155 8.95 1.71 -7.08
N THR A 156 10.14 1.35 -6.61
CA THR A 156 11.40 1.44 -7.37
C THR A 156 11.82 0.11 -7.99
N ASP A 157 11.02 -0.94 -7.81
CA ASP A 157 11.28 -2.33 -8.19
C ASP A 157 12.57 -2.92 -7.56
N ALA A 158 13.07 -2.32 -6.48
CA ALA A 158 14.26 -2.77 -5.78
C ALA A 158 14.10 -4.13 -5.09
N LEU A 159 12.85 -4.61 -4.91
CA LEU A 159 12.55 -5.92 -4.34
C LEU A 159 12.50 -7.05 -5.39
N HIS A 160 12.70 -6.76 -6.68
CA HIS A 160 12.59 -7.74 -7.76
C HIS A 160 13.40 -9.03 -7.50
N THR A 161 14.64 -8.91 -7.01
CA THR A 161 15.51 -10.06 -6.73
C THR A 161 14.96 -10.94 -5.59
N LEU A 162 14.25 -10.35 -4.63
CA LEU A 162 13.66 -11.06 -3.50
C LEU A 162 12.39 -11.82 -3.87
N ARG A 163 11.72 -11.46 -4.98
CA ARG A 163 10.53 -12.18 -5.49
C ARG A 163 10.82 -13.63 -5.86
N SER A 164 12.07 -13.93 -6.23
CA SER A 164 12.50 -15.29 -6.56
C SER A 164 12.81 -16.17 -5.34
N VAL A 165 12.86 -15.58 -4.14
CA VAL A 165 13.11 -16.32 -2.91
C VAL A 165 11.87 -17.16 -2.60
N SER A 166 12.00 -18.46 -2.81
CA SER A 166 10.96 -19.42 -2.47
C SER A 166 10.54 -19.25 -1.02
N GLY A 167 9.22 -19.11 -0.77
CA GLY A 167 8.70 -19.01 0.58
C GLY A 167 9.01 -20.24 1.45
N TRP A 168 9.43 -21.35 0.85
CA TRP A 168 10.00 -22.51 1.56
C TRP A 168 11.31 -22.22 2.27
N TRP A 169 12.17 -21.37 1.71
CA TRP A 169 13.39 -20.93 2.40
C TRP A 169 13.06 -20.11 3.63
N LEU A 170 11.95 -19.35 3.58
CA LEU A 170 11.48 -18.58 4.73
C LEU A 170 10.90 -19.48 5.80
N ILE A 171 10.06 -20.48 5.43
CA ILE A 171 9.56 -21.48 6.37
C ILE A 171 10.73 -22.26 6.98
N ALA A 172 11.71 -22.69 6.18
CA ALA A 172 12.91 -23.37 6.66
C ALA A 172 13.71 -22.49 7.63
N LEU A 173 13.94 -21.22 7.30
CA LEU A 173 14.59 -20.25 8.18
C LEU A 173 13.79 -20.06 9.47
N TRP A 174 12.48 -20.01 9.38
CA TRP A 174 11.57 -19.87 10.52
C TRP A 174 11.63 -21.09 11.44
N MET A 175 11.63 -22.30 10.87
CA MET A 175 11.83 -23.55 11.61
C MET A 175 13.24 -23.64 12.21
N LEU A 176 14.27 -23.16 11.50
CA LEU A 176 15.63 -23.07 12.03
C LEU A 176 15.72 -22.09 13.19
N ILE A 177 15.07 -20.93 13.14
CA ILE A 177 15.00 -19.98 14.25
C ILE A 177 14.27 -20.63 15.43
N ALA A 178 13.11 -21.23 15.20
CA ALA A 178 12.34 -21.93 16.24
C ALA A 178 13.15 -23.10 16.85
N GLY A 179 13.89 -23.86 16.04
CA GLY A 179 14.79 -24.94 16.46
C GLY A 179 16.09 -24.45 17.11
N SER A 180 16.58 -23.26 16.77
CA SER A 180 17.72 -22.64 17.45
C SER A 180 17.35 -22.21 18.87
N PHE A 181 16.11 -21.74 19.05
CA PHE A 181 15.52 -21.59 20.38
C PHE A 181 15.35 -22.95 21.08
N SER A 182 15.13 -24.05 20.35
CA SER A 182 15.12 -25.39 20.93
C SER A 182 16.50 -25.91 21.33
N HIS A 183 17.61 -25.46 20.73
CA HIS A 183 18.96 -25.78 21.24
C HIS A 183 19.26 -25.12 22.60
N VAL A 184 18.58 -24.00 22.92
CA VAL A 184 18.53 -23.42 24.28
C VAL A 184 17.70 -24.30 25.23
N TRP A 185 16.88 -25.22 24.69
CA TRP A 185 16.01 -26.15 25.41
C TRP A 185 16.52 -27.59 25.29
N GLN A 186 17.37 -28.01 26.22
CA GLN A 186 17.93 -29.36 26.31
C GLN A 186 16.91 -30.48 25.97
N GLY A 187 17.25 -31.26 24.93
CA GLY A 187 16.86 -32.65 24.60
C GLY A 187 15.38 -33.04 24.62
N ASP A 188 14.77 -33.06 25.80
CA ASP A 188 13.52 -33.77 26.04
C ASP A 188 12.27 -32.88 26.07
N THR A 189 12.45 -31.56 25.98
CA THR A 189 11.35 -30.60 26.16
C THR A 189 10.74 -30.08 24.86
N TRP A 190 11.37 -30.31 23.71
CA TRP A 190 10.91 -29.79 22.41
C TRP A 190 9.66 -30.51 21.89
N LYS A 191 9.61 -31.85 21.96
CA LYS A 191 8.42 -32.61 21.49
C LYS A 191 7.15 -32.24 22.26
N PRO A 192 7.14 -32.19 23.62
CA PRO A 192 5.97 -31.71 24.36
C PRO A 192 5.62 -30.26 24.04
N PHE A 193 6.62 -29.38 23.89
CA PHE A 193 6.41 -27.98 23.55
C PHE A 193 5.72 -27.82 22.18
N LEU A 194 6.19 -28.53 21.14
CA LEU A 194 5.56 -28.52 19.82
C LEU A 194 4.15 -29.11 19.85
N ARG A 195 3.88 -30.13 20.67
CA ARG A 195 2.51 -30.64 20.84
C ARG A 195 1.58 -29.59 21.45
N GLU A 196 2.07 -28.81 22.41
CA GLU A 196 1.28 -27.79 23.11
C GLU A 196 1.11 -26.49 22.29
N HIS A 197 2.15 -26.09 21.55
CA HIS A 197 2.23 -24.76 20.94
C HIS A 197 2.47 -24.76 19.42
N GLY A 198 2.66 -25.93 18.80
CA GLY A 198 2.98 -26.05 17.38
C GLY A 198 1.95 -25.38 16.47
N TRP A 199 0.66 -25.47 16.81
CA TRP A 199 -0.39 -24.79 16.04
C TRP A 199 -0.27 -23.26 16.12
N ARG A 200 0.13 -22.70 17.27
CA ARG A 200 0.31 -21.24 17.42
C ARG A 200 1.52 -20.77 16.62
N LEU A 201 2.59 -21.56 16.62
CA LEU A 201 3.75 -21.31 15.77
C LEU A 201 3.40 -21.42 14.29
N TRP A 202 2.56 -22.37 13.89
CA TRP A 202 2.05 -22.47 12.52
C TRP A 202 1.26 -21.23 12.11
N LEU A 203 0.35 -20.73 12.95
CA LEU A 203 -0.36 -19.49 12.67
C LEU A 203 0.58 -18.28 12.52
N ALA A 204 1.57 -18.17 13.42
CA ALA A 204 2.57 -17.11 13.34
C ALA A 204 3.35 -17.18 12.03
N ALA A 205 3.81 -18.38 11.65
CA ALA A 205 4.53 -18.62 10.41
C ALA A 205 3.66 -18.32 9.18
N GLY A 206 2.38 -18.71 9.21
CA GLY A 206 1.45 -18.47 8.11
C GLY A 206 1.16 -16.98 7.89
N ALA A 207 0.94 -16.22 8.96
CA ALA A 207 0.81 -14.76 8.88
C ALA A 207 2.09 -14.12 8.34
N PHE A 208 3.26 -14.51 8.86
CA PHE A 208 4.55 -14.02 8.38
C PHE A 208 4.76 -14.31 6.89
N PHE A 209 4.50 -15.54 6.47
CA PHE A 209 4.64 -15.99 5.09
C PHE A 209 3.78 -15.16 4.14
N TRP A 210 2.47 -15.06 4.41
CA TRP A 210 1.54 -14.31 3.57
C TRP A 210 1.87 -12.81 3.53
N GLY A 211 2.27 -12.25 4.68
CA GLY A 211 2.72 -10.87 4.77
C GLY A 211 3.98 -10.64 3.94
N TRP A 212 5.00 -11.48 4.09
CA TRP A 212 6.25 -11.35 3.34
C TRP A 212 6.04 -11.52 1.84
N ASP A 213 5.36 -12.59 1.43
CA ASP A 213 5.15 -12.94 0.02
C ASP A 213 4.52 -11.76 -0.72
N ARG A 214 3.44 -11.20 -0.18
CA ARG A 214 2.78 -10.04 -0.81
C ARG A 214 3.57 -8.73 -0.67
N LEU A 215 4.35 -8.56 0.41
CA LEU A 215 5.16 -7.36 0.63
C LEU A 215 6.33 -7.25 -0.36
N VAL A 216 6.93 -8.36 -0.82
CA VAL A 216 8.03 -8.31 -1.80
C VAL A 216 7.56 -8.17 -3.24
N HIS A 217 6.25 -8.34 -3.48
CA HIS A 217 5.63 -8.14 -4.78
C HIS A 217 5.05 -6.73 -4.89
N GLY A 218 5.30 -6.09 -6.04
CA GLY A 218 4.65 -4.85 -6.44
C GLY A 218 4.34 -4.93 -7.92
N ASP A 219 3.09 -4.64 -8.28
CA ASP A 219 2.57 -4.76 -9.67
C ASP A 219 2.88 -3.52 -10.52
N PHE A 220 3.95 -2.80 -10.20
CA PHE A 220 4.35 -1.59 -10.92
C PHE A 220 5.82 -1.63 -11.30
N GLU A 221 6.09 -1.71 -12.60
CA GLU A 221 7.44 -1.76 -13.14
C GLU A 221 7.84 -0.40 -13.74
N ARG A 222 6.85 0.37 -14.23
CA ARG A 222 7.11 1.57 -15.05
C ARG A 222 6.62 2.90 -14.46
N LEU A 223 6.31 2.98 -13.16
CA LEU A 223 5.77 4.20 -12.54
C LEU A 223 6.62 5.46 -12.77
N ILE A 224 7.95 5.33 -12.64
CA ILE A 224 8.83 6.51 -12.76
C ILE A 224 9.10 6.82 -14.23
N VAL A 225 9.40 5.79 -15.05
CA VAL A 225 9.78 5.95 -16.46
C VAL A 225 8.64 6.43 -17.35
N TRP A 226 7.43 5.91 -17.14
CA TRP A 226 6.27 6.16 -17.98
C TRP A 226 5.56 7.46 -17.58
N VAL A 227 5.62 8.49 -18.44
CA VAL A 227 5.09 9.83 -18.13
C VAL A 227 3.60 9.84 -17.80
N PRO A 228 2.71 9.09 -18.51
CA PRO A 228 1.29 9.03 -18.15
C PRO A 228 0.99 8.46 -16.76
N ALA A 229 1.93 7.72 -16.15
CA ALA A 229 1.82 7.28 -14.75
C ALA A 229 1.71 8.45 -13.76
N ARG A 230 2.05 9.68 -14.18
CA ARG A 230 1.82 10.92 -13.44
C ARG A 230 0.42 11.00 -12.85
N THR A 231 -0.60 10.53 -13.58
CA THR A 231 -1.99 10.48 -13.12
C THR A 231 -2.11 9.75 -11.78
N ALA A 232 -1.67 8.50 -11.72
CA ALA A 232 -1.69 7.69 -10.50
C ALA A 232 -0.73 8.20 -9.42
N LEU A 233 0.51 8.58 -9.77
CA LEU A 233 1.50 9.08 -8.81
C LEU A 233 1.02 10.33 -8.07
N LEU A 234 0.54 11.32 -8.83
CA LEU A 234 0.06 12.58 -8.28
C LEU A 234 -1.22 12.38 -7.48
N SER A 235 -2.16 11.60 -8.03
CA SER A 235 -3.39 11.24 -7.36
C SER A 235 -3.14 10.56 -6.02
N THR A 236 -2.30 9.53 -5.97
CA THR A 236 -1.97 8.80 -4.74
C THR A 236 -1.27 9.69 -3.73
N CYS A 237 -0.26 10.47 -4.15
CA CYS A 237 0.44 11.40 -3.27
C CYS A 237 -0.54 12.36 -2.58
N LEU A 238 -1.42 13.00 -3.37
CA LEU A 238 -2.41 13.94 -2.86
C LEU A 238 -3.47 13.26 -1.98
N SER A 239 -3.93 12.05 -2.33
CA SER A 239 -4.86 11.26 -1.52
C SER A 239 -4.27 10.91 -0.15
N VAL A 240 -3.03 10.42 -0.11
CA VAL A 240 -2.33 10.04 1.12
C VAL A 240 -2.18 11.25 2.05
N TRP A 241 -1.69 12.38 1.53
CA TRP A 241 -1.54 13.61 2.31
C TRP A 241 -2.88 14.24 2.68
N GLY A 242 -3.90 14.11 1.84
CA GLY A 242 -5.26 14.56 2.11
C GLY A 242 -5.89 13.83 3.29
N VAL A 243 -5.78 12.50 3.31
CA VAL A 243 -6.24 11.65 4.43
C VAL A 243 -5.44 11.95 5.69
N TRP A 244 -4.12 12.11 5.58
CA TRP A 244 -3.30 12.49 6.74
C TRP A 244 -3.74 13.84 7.33
N SER A 245 -4.00 14.83 6.47
CA SER A 245 -4.50 16.14 6.89
C SER A 245 -5.87 16.03 7.54
N LEU A 246 -6.75 15.17 7.03
CA LEU A 246 -8.06 14.88 7.63
C LEU A 246 -7.93 14.29 9.04
N LEU A 247 -7.00 13.34 9.23
CA LEU A 247 -6.68 12.78 10.55
C LEU A 247 -6.18 13.86 11.51
N ARG A 248 -5.26 14.73 11.06
CA ARG A 248 -4.76 15.85 11.88
C ARG A 248 -5.86 16.83 12.26
N TRP A 249 -6.81 17.09 11.37
CA TRP A 249 -7.97 17.91 11.69
C TRP A 249 -8.89 17.21 12.70
N GLY A 250 -9.18 15.93 12.51
CA GLY A 250 -10.01 15.16 13.45
C GLY A 250 -9.43 15.16 14.87
N ASP A 251 -8.10 15.01 15.00
CA ASP A 251 -7.41 15.07 16.28
C ASP A 251 -7.43 16.49 16.87
N THR A 252 -7.02 17.49 16.10
CA THR A 252 -6.68 18.83 16.63
C THR A 252 -7.81 19.87 16.52
N GLY A 253 -8.80 19.64 15.66
CA GLY A 253 -9.87 20.60 15.33
C GLY A 253 -9.41 21.83 14.53
N ARG A 254 -8.13 21.93 14.17
CA ARG A 254 -7.58 23.14 13.51
C ARG A 254 -8.01 23.20 12.03
N GLY A 255 -8.77 24.22 11.67
CA GLY A 255 -9.36 24.38 10.32
C GLY A 255 -8.36 24.32 9.15
N ARG A 256 -7.11 24.74 9.34
CA ARG A 256 -6.05 24.64 8.31
C ARG A 256 -5.84 23.22 7.79
N PHE A 257 -6.01 22.21 8.65
CA PHE A 257 -5.87 20.82 8.25
C PHE A 257 -7.07 20.30 7.47
N LEU A 258 -8.29 20.80 7.78
CA LEU A 258 -9.46 20.50 6.97
C LEU A 258 -9.35 21.14 5.60
N LEU A 259 -8.93 22.40 5.53
CA LEU A 259 -8.67 23.09 4.27
C LEU A 259 -7.63 22.34 3.43
N ALA A 260 -6.50 21.96 4.03
CA ALA A 260 -5.49 21.16 3.34
C ALA A 260 -6.06 19.82 2.85
N ALA A 261 -6.82 19.10 3.69
CA ALA A 261 -7.47 17.85 3.28
C ALA A 261 -8.40 18.05 2.08
N CYS A 262 -9.20 19.11 2.08
CA CYS A 262 -10.12 19.46 1.00
C CYS A 262 -9.37 19.76 -0.30
N LEU A 263 -8.35 20.63 -0.24
CA LEU A 263 -7.58 21.03 -1.43
C LEU A 263 -6.79 19.85 -2.01
N LEU A 264 -6.16 19.04 -1.15
CA LEU A 264 -5.42 17.86 -1.58
C LEU A 264 -6.36 16.80 -2.18
N TYR A 265 -7.53 16.59 -1.58
CA TYR A 265 -8.51 15.64 -2.12
C TYR A 265 -9.10 16.10 -3.46
N ALA A 266 -9.45 17.38 -3.58
CA ALA A 266 -9.89 17.96 -4.85
C ALA A 266 -8.80 17.85 -5.93
N GLY A 267 -7.55 18.15 -5.58
CA GLY A 267 -6.41 17.98 -6.47
C GLY A 267 -6.19 16.53 -6.89
N SER A 268 -6.40 15.58 -5.99
CA SER A 268 -6.31 14.14 -6.25
C SER A 268 -7.36 13.67 -7.26
N LEU A 269 -8.62 14.09 -7.09
CA LEU A 269 -9.70 13.84 -8.06
C LEU A 269 -9.43 14.50 -9.42
N GLY A 270 -8.84 15.70 -9.41
CA GLY A 270 -8.40 16.36 -10.63
C GLY A 270 -7.14 15.74 -11.27
N ALA A 271 -6.49 14.77 -10.62
CA ALA A 271 -5.36 14.04 -11.20
C ALA A 271 -5.81 12.69 -11.79
N TYR A 272 -6.77 12.03 -11.14
CA TYR A 272 -7.23 10.71 -11.51
C TYR A 272 -8.60 10.41 -10.92
N GLU A 273 -9.37 9.50 -11.52
CA GLU A 273 -10.76 9.22 -11.11
C GLU A 273 -10.83 8.31 -9.87
N GLN A 274 -9.82 7.46 -9.67
CA GLN A 274 -9.77 6.45 -8.61
C GLN A 274 -10.04 6.97 -7.17
N PRO A 275 -9.57 8.17 -6.76
CA PRO A 275 -9.83 8.74 -5.44
C PRO A 275 -11.29 9.04 -5.14
N VAL A 276 -12.22 8.98 -6.11
CA VAL A 276 -13.65 9.13 -5.82
C VAL A 276 -14.12 8.12 -4.78
N THR A 277 -13.45 6.97 -4.70
CA THR A 277 -13.77 5.91 -3.74
C THR A 277 -13.23 6.16 -2.33
N VAL A 278 -12.36 7.15 -2.13
CA VAL A 278 -11.85 7.57 -0.80
C VAL A 278 -13.00 8.06 0.11
N VAL A 279 -14.16 8.41 -0.47
CA VAL A 279 -15.40 8.67 0.28
C VAL A 279 -15.76 7.49 1.20
N ALA A 280 -15.62 6.24 0.74
CA ALA A 280 -16.00 5.06 1.52
C ALA A 280 -15.06 4.83 2.74
N PRO A 281 -13.72 4.87 2.59
CA PRO A 281 -12.83 5.02 3.73
C PRO A 281 -13.22 6.21 4.61
N ALA A 282 -13.37 7.44 4.09
CA ALA A 282 -13.71 8.59 4.92
C ALA A 282 -14.99 8.39 5.77
N ALA A 283 -16.01 7.73 5.21
CA ALA A 283 -17.21 7.34 5.94
C ALA A 283 -16.91 6.36 7.07
N ALA A 284 -16.15 5.30 6.80
CA ALA A 284 -15.74 4.34 7.82
C ALA A 284 -14.88 5.00 8.91
N LEU A 285 -14.05 5.98 8.58
CA LEU A 285 -13.25 6.73 9.55
C LEU A 285 -14.16 7.56 10.45
N ALA A 286 -15.15 8.23 9.85
CA ALA A 286 -16.10 9.02 10.59
C ALA A 286 -16.92 8.17 11.58
N VAL A 287 -17.32 6.97 11.17
CA VAL A 287 -18.04 6.02 12.03
C VAL A 287 -17.14 5.50 13.14
N THR A 288 -15.93 5.04 12.82
CA THR A 288 -15.00 4.46 13.80
C THR A 288 -14.48 5.50 14.80
N MET A 289 -14.25 6.73 14.35
CA MET A 289 -13.74 7.83 15.19
C MET A 289 -14.83 8.70 15.81
N ARG A 290 -16.11 8.33 15.69
CA ARG A 290 -17.24 9.14 16.21
C ARG A 290 -17.12 9.48 17.70
N GLY A 291 -16.60 8.56 18.51
CA GLY A 291 -16.45 8.75 19.95
C GLY A 291 -15.40 9.80 20.31
N SER A 292 -14.26 9.78 19.60
CA SER A 292 -13.13 10.68 19.86
C SER A 292 -13.27 12.03 19.15
N TRP A 293 -13.75 12.02 17.92
CA TRP A 293 -13.88 13.22 17.10
C TRP A 293 -15.20 13.97 17.31
N LYS A 294 -16.24 13.30 17.84
CA LYS A 294 -17.60 13.84 18.03
C LYS A 294 -18.14 14.39 16.70
N TRP A 295 -18.77 15.56 16.68
CA TRP A 295 -19.33 16.20 15.47
C TRP A 295 -18.31 16.37 14.32
N ARG A 296 -17.01 16.45 14.64
CA ARG A 296 -15.95 16.53 13.63
C ARG A 296 -15.94 15.29 12.75
N SER A 297 -16.31 14.10 13.23
CA SER A 297 -16.32 12.92 12.37
C SER A 297 -17.24 13.10 11.14
N TRP A 298 -18.45 13.61 11.37
CA TRP A 298 -19.42 13.87 10.30
C TRP A 298 -19.01 15.04 9.41
N THR A 299 -18.36 16.06 9.97
CA THR A 299 -17.84 17.17 9.16
C THR A 299 -16.67 16.72 8.26
N ALA A 300 -15.81 15.79 8.71
CA ALA A 300 -14.79 15.17 7.85
C ALA A 300 -15.43 14.45 6.67
N PHE A 301 -16.41 13.57 6.97
CA PHE A 301 -17.11 12.83 5.92
C PHE A 301 -17.85 13.75 4.95
N ALA A 302 -18.61 14.71 5.47
CA ALA A 302 -19.37 15.66 4.67
C ALA A 302 -18.45 16.48 3.75
N ALA A 303 -17.28 16.91 4.22
CA ALA A 303 -16.31 17.63 3.39
C ALA A 303 -15.79 16.78 2.23
N VAL A 304 -15.38 15.52 2.50
CA VAL A 304 -14.92 14.59 1.46
C VAL A 304 -16.05 14.28 0.47
N ALA A 305 -17.26 13.98 0.96
CA ALA A 305 -18.42 13.67 0.13
C ALA A 305 -18.84 14.86 -0.74
N ALA A 306 -18.84 16.08 -0.20
CA ALA A 306 -19.18 17.29 -0.94
C ALA A 306 -18.20 17.55 -2.09
N ILE A 307 -16.90 17.34 -1.86
CA ILE A 307 -15.87 17.50 -2.90
C ILE A 307 -16.02 16.44 -3.99
N ALA A 308 -16.26 15.17 -3.62
CA ALA A 308 -16.50 14.10 -4.59
C ALA A 308 -17.77 14.38 -5.43
N ALA A 309 -18.86 14.82 -4.79
CA ALA A 309 -20.08 15.21 -5.50
C ALA A 309 -19.86 16.41 -6.43
N GLY A 310 -19.12 17.42 -5.98
CA GLY A 310 -18.73 18.58 -6.80
C GLY A 310 -17.89 18.19 -8.01
N TYR A 311 -16.91 17.30 -7.83
CA TYR A 311 -16.11 16.74 -8.93
C TYR A 311 -16.99 15.99 -9.95
N LEU A 312 -17.90 15.13 -9.49
CA LEU A 312 -18.80 14.41 -10.39
C LEU A 312 -19.71 15.38 -11.15
N ALA A 313 -20.27 16.38 -10.48
CA ALA A 313 -21.08 17.42 -11.11
C ALA A 313 -20.28 18.18 -12.18
N LEU A 314 -19.05 18.60 -11.88
CA LEU A 314 -18.16 19.24 -12.85
C LEU A 314 -17.88 18.33 -14.05
N ARG A 315 -17.58 17.04 -13.82
CA ARG A 315 -17.36 16.08 -14.91
C ARG A 315 -18.59 15.92 -15.81
N PHE A 316 -19.80 15.93 -15.25
CA PHE A 316 -21.04 15.82 -16.05
C PHE A 316 -21.40 17.10 -16.80
N VAL A 317 -21.03 18.27 -16.26
CA VAL A 317 -21.23 19.56 -16.94
C VAL A 317 -20.21 19.76 -18.07
N LEU A 318 -18.95 19.39 -17.85
CA LEU A 318 -17.85 19.69 -18.76
C LEU A 318 -17.62 18.61 -19.83
N LEU A 319 -17.96 17.35 -19.55
CA LEU A 319 -17.68 16.23 -20.45
C LEU A 319 -18.94 15.45 -20.82
N PRO A 320 -19.00 14.89 -22.05
CA PRO A 320 -20.11 14.04 -22.47
C PRO A 320 -20.39 12.89 -21.50
N ALA A 321 -21.67 12.61 -21.25
CA ALA A 321 -22.08 11.46 -20.44
C ALA A 321 -21.86 10.12 -21.17
N SER A 322 -21.82 10.14 -22.51
CA SER A 322 -21.48 8.98 -23.33
C SER A 322 -20.03 8.57 -23.15
N LEU A 323 -19.78 7.26 -23.11
CA LEU A 323 -18.43 6.72 -23.09
C LEU A 323 -17.68 7.08 -24.38
N SER A 324 -16.44 7.53 -24.26
CA SER A 324 -15.55 7.69 -25.40
C SER A 324 -15.20 6.32 -26.00
N GLY A 325 -14.76 6.29 -27.27
CA GLY A 325 -14.29 5.05 -27.90
C GLY A 325 -13.15 4.39 -27.12
N TYR A 326 -12.24 5.19 -26.56
CA TYR A 326 -11.19 4.70 -25.66
C TYR A 326 -11.77 4.07 -24.40
N GLN A 327 -12.73 4.71 -23.73
CA GLN A 327 -13.35 4.15 -22.53
C GLN A 327 -14.06 2.83 -22.80
N GLN A 328 -14.73 2.71 -23.95
CA GLN A 328 -15.33 1.45 -24.38
C GLN A 328 -14.28 0.35 -24.59
N GLN A 329 -13.13 0.68 -25.17
CA GLN A 329 -12.01 -0.26 -25.34
C GLN A 329 -11.39 -0.67 -23.99
N GLN A 330 -11.44 0.19 -22.99
CA GLN A 330 -10.86 -0.08 -21.66
C GLN A 330 -11.75 -0.95 -20.79
N LEU A 331 -13.06 -0.93 -20.98
CA LEU A 331 -13.98 -1.78 -20.24
C LEU A 331 -13.73 -3.26 -20.58
N ARG A 332 -13.64 -4.10 -19.55
CA ARG A 332 -13.56 -5.55 -19.77
C ARG A 332 -14.83 -6.04 -20.43
N SER A 333 -14.68 -6.90 -21.44
CA SER A 333 -15.79 -7.60 -22.09
C SER A 333 -16.59 -8.49 -21.14
N ALA A 334 -15.95 -8.98 -20.07
CA ALA A 334 -16.58 -9.80 -19.03
C ALA A 334 -16.44 -9.15 -17.64
N PRO A 335 -17.41 -8.32 -17.20
CA PRO A 335 -17.37 -7.65 -15.89
C PRO A 335 -17.23 -8.61 -14.70
N ALA A 336 -17.81 -9.81 -14.81
CA ALA A 336 -17.69 -10.85 -13.78
C ALA A 336 -16.23 -11.25 -13.50
N LEU A 337 -15.36 -11.26 -14.52
CA LEU A 337 -13.93 -11.51 -14.35
C LEU A 337 -13.24 -10.35 -13.63
N GLY A 338 -13.72 -9.12 -13.82
CA GLY A 338 -13.25 -7.95 -13.08
C GLY A 338 -13.58 -8.02 -11.59
N ILE A 339 -14.83 -8.37 -11.26
CA ILE A 339 -15.27 -8.58 -9.88
C ILE A 339 -14.52 -9.74 -9.23
N LEU A 340 -14.34 -10.86 -9.94
CA LEU A 340 -13.53 -11.98 -9.43
C LEU A 340 -12.10 -11.54 -9.14
N HIS A 341 -11.49 -10.75 -10.03
CA HIS A 341 -10.14 -10.24 -9.84
C HIS A 341 -10.05 -9.29 -8.61
N TRP A 342 -11.04 -8.42 -8.44
CA TRP A 342 -11.16 -7.59 -7.24
C TRP A 342 -11.28 -8.43 -5.95
N LEU A 343 -12.09 -9.47 -5.96
CA LEU A 343 -12.21 -10.39 -4.82
C LEU A 343 -10.89 -11.13 -4.54
N GLN A 344 -10.18 -11.58 -5.58
CA GLN A 344 -8.87 -12.23 -5.45
C GLN A 344 -7.80 -11.30 -4.88
N MET A 345 -7.82 -10.01 -5.23
CA MET A 345 -6.94 -9.00 -4.62
C MET A 345 -7.18 -8.82 -3.12
N LEU A 346 -8.43 -8.93 -2.68
CA LEU A 346 -8.82 -8.81 -1.26
C LEU A 346 -8.61 -10.11 -0.48
N LEU A 347 -8.87 -11.24 -1.11
CA LEU A 347 -8.81 -12.58 -0.54
C LEU A 347 -8.01 -13.48 -1.50
N PRO A 348 -6.67 -13.45 -1.43
CA PRO A 348 -5.81 -14.22 -2.33
C PRO A 348 -6.11 -15.72 -2.38
N VAL A 349 -6.62 -16.28 -1.27
CA VAL A 349 -7.09 -17.67 -1.18
C VAL A 349 -8.14 -18.03 -2.25
N LEU A 350 -8.91 -17.06 -2.77
CA LEU A 350 -9.84 -17.30 -3.87
C LEU A 350 -9.14 -17.70 -5.18
N GLY A 351 -7.90 -17.27 -5.38
CA GLY A 351 -7.05 -17.74 -6.48
C GLY A 351 -6.72 -19.22 -6.33
N HIS A 352 -6.42 -19.66 -5.11
CA HIS A 352 -6.12 -21.06 -4.81
C HIS A 352 -7.35 -21.95 -4.90
N LEU A 353 -8.51 -21.49 -4.42
CA LEU A 353 -9.77 -22.21 -4.62
C LEU A 353 -10.07 -22.42 -6.11
N ARG A 354 -9.77 -21.44 -6.96
CA ARG A 354 -9.89 -21.59 -8.41
C ARG A 354 -8.88 -22.60 -8.96
N TYR A 355 -7.65 -22.60 -8.47
CA TYR A 355 -6.67 -23.64 -8.82
C TYR A 355 -7.22 -25.03 -8.51
N TRP A 356 -7.67 -25.29 -7.27
CA TRP A 356 -8.23 -26.58 -6.87
C TRP A 356 -9.49 -26.97 -7.64
N ALA A 357 -10.36 -26.01 -7.94
CA ALA A 357 -11.54 -26.24 -8.78
C ALA A 357 -11.17 -26.60 -10.23
N THR A 358 -10.01 -26.14 -10.72
CA THR A 358 -9.54 -26.39 -12.09
C THR A 358 -8.82 -27.73 -12.20
N VAL A 359 -7.95 -28.05 -11.25
CA VAL A 359 -7.12 -29.27 -11.29
C VAL A 359 -7.82 -30.49 -10.70
N GLY A 360 -8.81 -30.28 -9.83
CA GLY A 360 -9.56 -31.35 -9.17
C GLY A 360 -8.73 -32.15 -8.14
N PRO A 361 -9.31 -33.20 -7.53
CA PRO A 361 -8.64 -34.04 -6.54
C PRO A 361 -7.79 -35.13 -7.22
N ASP A 362 -6.86 -34.74 -8.10
CA ASP A 362 -5.96 -35.69 -8.75
C ASP A 362 -4.70 -35.91 -7.87
N PRO A 363 -4.47 -37.13 -7.33
CA PRO A 363 -3.30 -37.41 -6.50
C PRO A 363 -1.97 -37.24 -7.26
N TYR A 364 -1.96 -37.31 -8.59
CA TYR A 364 -0.75 -37.07 -9.38
C TYR A 364 -0.25 -35.62 -9.27
N LEU A 365 -1.11 -34.67 -8.90
CA LEU A 365 -0.72 -33.27 -8.70
C LEU A 365 0.32 -33.11 -7.60
N PHE A 366 0.33 -33.99 -6.60
CA PHE A 366 1.29 -33.96 -5.50
C PHE A 366 2.69 -34.44 -5.87
N PHE A 367 2.93 -34.87 -7.12
CA PHE A 367 4.29 -34.98 -7.66
C PHE A 367 4.86 -33.63 -8.11
N PHE A 368 4.01 -32.61 -8.25
CA PHE A 368 4.41 -31.27 -8.68
C PHE A 368 4.49 -30.31 -7.50
N ARG A 369 5.48 -29.43 -7.54
CA ARG A 369 5.70 -28.39 -6.54
C ARG A 369 4.47 -27.50 -6.34
N ASN A 370 3.78 -27.10 -7.41
CA ASN A 370 2.68 -26.15 -7.34
C ASN A 370 1.52 -26.62 -6.44
N ALA A 371 1.22 -27.92 -6.42
CA ALA A 371 0.16 -28.46 -5.57
C ALA A 371 0.53 -28.33 -4.08
N TRP A 372 1.77 -28.61 -3.72
CA TRP A 372 2.29 -28.43 -2.36
C TRP A 372 2.35 -26.96 -1.95
N ASP A 373 2.86 -26.09 -2.83
CA ASP A 373 2.95 -24.65 -2.60
C ASP A 373 1.54 -24.09 -2.30
N THR A 374 0.55 -24.47 -3.11
CA THR A 374 -0.84 -24.02 -2.94
C THR A 374 -1.46 -24.56 -1.66
N LEU A 375 -1.32 -25.87 -1.38
CA LEU A 375 -1.91 -26.50 -0.19
C LEU A 375 -1.36 -25.86 1.09
N ILE A 376 -0.06 -25.60 1.12
CA ILE A 376 0.58 -25.04 2.30
C ILE A 376 0.26 -23.56 2.46
N ALA A 377 0.17 -22.81 1.37
CA ALA A 377 -0.32 -21.44 1.42
C ALA A 377 -1.77 -21.38 1.95
N ASP A 378 -2.63 -22.31 1.57
CA ASP A 378 -4.01 -22.42 2.09
C ASP A 378 -4.02 -22.72 3.59
N LEU A 379 -3.21 -23.67 4.05
CA LEU A 379 -3.08 -23.98 5.48
C LEU A 379 -2.43 -22.82 6.27
N ALA A 380 -1.51 -22.08 5.65
CA ALA A 380 -0.89 -20.89 6.23
C ALA A 380 -1.88 -19.72 6.35
N PHE A 381 -2.95 -19.70 5.54
CA PHE A 381 -3.94 -18.63 5.54
C PHE A 381 -4.70 -18.52 6.87
N PHE A 382 -4.81 -19.60 7.65
CA PHE A 382 -5.34 -19.53 9.01
C PHE A 382 -4.58 -18.54 9.90
N GLY A 383 -3.28 -18.34 9.65
CA GLY A 383 -2.48 -17.30 10.31
C GLY A 383 -2.97 -15.89 9.99
N VAL A 384 -3.34 -15.63 8.73
CA VAL A 384 -3.93 -14.36 8.29
C VAL A 384 -5.27 -14.13 8.98
N VAL A 385 -6.14 -15.14 9.04
CA VAL A 385 -7.44 -15.07 9.73
C VAL A 385 -7.26 -14.75 11.22
N ALA A 386 -6.29 -15.40 11.87
CA ALA A 386 -5.97 -15.14 13.28
C ALA A 386 -5.45 -13.71 13.49
N ALA A 387 -4.54 -13.23 12.64
CA ALA A 387 -4.04 -11.86 12.70
C ALA A 387 -5.17 -10.83 12.48
N PHE A 388 -6.02 -11.07 11.48
CA PHE A 388 -7.20 -10.25 11.20
C PHE A 388 -8.11 -10.12 12.42
N TRP A 389 -8.45 -11.25 13.05
CA TRP A 389 -9.35 -11.28 14.20
C TRP A 389 -8.80 -10.53 15.42
N ASN A 390 -7.49 -10.58 15.63
CA ASN A 390 -6.82 -9.91 16.74
C ASN A 390 -6.59 -8.41 16.51
N SER A 391 -6.58 -7.96 15.25
CA SER A 391 -6.27 -6.58 14.87
C SER A 391 -7.30 -5.99 13.89
N ARG A 392 -8.59 -6.30 14.09
CA ARG A 392 -9.68 -5.97 13.13
C ARG A 392 -9.77 -4.49 12.77
N GLY A 393 -9.47 -3.58 13.70
CA GLY A 393 -9.47 -2.14 13.43
C GLY A 393 -8.47 -1.76 12.35
N TRP A 394 -7.24 -2.25 12.46
CA TRP A 394 -6.20 -2.07 11.45
C TRP A 394 -6.58 -2.71 10.12
N PHE A 395 -6.86 -4.02 10.13
CA PHE A 395 -7.11 -4.75 8.89
C PHE A 395 -8.38 -4.30 8.20
N GLY A 396 -9.47 -4.08 8.92
CA GLY A 396 -10.74 -3.66 8.34
C GLY A 396 -10.62 -2.33 7.60
N TRP A 397 -9.88 -1.37 8.16
CA TRP A 397 -9.62 -0.09 7.52
C TRP A 397 -8.79 -0.24 6.24
N TRP A 398 -7.65 -0.92 6.32
CA TRP A 398 -6.73 -1.03 5.19
C TRP A 398 -7.25 -1.96 4.08
N LEU A 399 -8.06 -2.97 4.41
CA LEU A 399 -8.79 -3.77 3.43
C LEU A 399 -9.86 -2.94 2.73
N LEU A 400 -10.59 -2.09 3.48
CA LEU A 400 -11.54 -1.16 2.87
C LEU A 400 -10.82 -0.18 1.94
N TRP A 401 -9.67 0.35 2.35
CA TRP A 401 -8.83 1.19 1.49
C TRP A 401 -8.44 0.46 0.21
N GLN A 402 -7.77 -0.69 0.32
CA GLN A 402 -7.29 -1.48 -0.82
C GLN A 402 -8.47 -1.85 -1.76
N GLY A 403 -9.55 -2.38 -1.19
CA GLY A 403 -10.72 -2.83 -1.93
C GLY A 403 -11.44 -1.70 -2.64
N MET A 404 -11.78 -0.63 -1.93
CA MET A 404 -12.56 0.47 -2.53
C MET A 404 -11.75 1.25 -3.55
N THR A 405 -10.47 1.48 -3.28
CA THR A 405 -9.61 2.18 -4.25
C THR A 405 -9.36 1.33 -5.49
N TYR A 406 -9.30 0.00 -5.39
CA TYR A 406 -9.11 -0.85 -6.58
C TYR A 406 -10.39 -1.13 -7.36
N LEU A 407 -11.55 -1.13 -6.70
CA LEU A 407 -12.82 -1.57 -7.29
C LEU A 407 -13.15 -0.96 -8.66
N PRO A 408 -13.04 0.36 -8.90
CA PRO A 408 -13.36 0.92 -10.22
C PRO A 408 -12.43 0.40 -11.32
N MET A 409 -11.16 0.16 -10.97
CA MET A 409 -10.13 -0.27 -11.92
C MET A 409 -10.21 -1.77 -12.23
N SER A 410 -10.84 -2.58 -11.37
CA SER A 410 -11.00 -4.01 -11.62
C SER A 410 -11.92 -4.31 -12.81
N LEU A 411 -12.79 -3.36 -13.16
CA LEU A 411 -13.69 -3.44 -14.31
C LEU A 411 -13.02 -3.05 -15.63
N LEU A 412 -11.78 -2.54 -15.57
CA LEU A 412 -10.98 -2.13 -16.71
C LEU A 412 -9.91 -3.17 -17.05
N HIS A 413 -9.39 -3.13 -18.28
CA HIS A 413 -8.20 -3.90 -18.65
C HIS A 413 -7.04 -3.59 -17.68
N PRO A 414 -6.29 -4.60 -17.20
CA PRO A 414 -5.32 -4.38 -16.14
C PRO A 414 -4.14 -3.54 -16.65
N PHE A 415 -3.91 -2.40 -15.99
CA PHE A 415 -2.69 -1.60 -16.13
C PHE A 415 -1.98 -1.50 -14.79
N GLU A 416 -0.64 -1.48 -14.83
CA GLU A 416 0.22 -1.38 -13.64
C GLU A 416 -0.20 -0.21 -12.74
N HIS A 417 -0.31 1.01 -13.27
CA HIS A 417 -0.61 2.20 -12.47
C HIS A 417 -1.94 2.16 -11.67
N TYR A 418 -2.87 1.27 -12.02
CA TYR A 418 -4.16 1.12 -11.33
C TYR A 418 -4.04 0.61 -9.91
N TYR A 419 -2.96 -0.10 -9.59
CA TYR A 419 -2.78 -0.66 -8.26
C TYR A 419 -2.15 0.35 -7.28
N TYR A 420 -1.67 1.54 -7.71
CA TYR A 420 -0.71 2.32 -6.90
C TYR A 420 -1.35 2.93 -5.65
N LEU A 421 -2.58 3.44 -5.77
CA LEU A 421 -3.37 3.90 -4.63
C LEU A 421 -3.79 2.72 -3.70
N PRO A 422 -4.32 1.59 -4.23
CA PRO A 422 -4.59 0.37 -3.46
C PRO A 422 -3.37 -0.19 -2.71
N GLN A 423 -2.19 -0.08 -3.31
CA GLN A 423 -0.94 -0.62 -2.77
C GLN A 423 -0.61 -0.03 -1.40
N VAL A 424 -1.03 1.20 -1.11
CA VAL A 424 -0.88 1.80 0.21
C VAL A 424 -1.57 0.95 1.28
N GLY A 425 -2.78 0.47 1.00
CA GLY A 425 -3.53 -0.41 1.90
C GLY A 425 -2.97 -1.83 1.96
N GLN A 426 -2.61 -2.41 0.81
CA GLN A 426 -1.95 -3.71 0.75
C GLN A 426 -0.65 -3.73 1.57
N ASN A 427 0.24 -2.77 1.35
CA ASN A 427 1.49 -2.63 2.08
C ASN A 427 1.26 -2.52 3.60
N ALA A 428 0.21 -1.81 4.03
CA ALA A 428 -0.14 -1.71 5.46
C ALA A 428 -0.62 -3.04 6.06
N ILE A 429 -1.41 -3.82 5.31
CA ILE A 429 -1.88 -5.16 5.70
C ILE A 429 -0.68 -6.10 5.83
N ASP A 430 0.13 -6.16 4.78
CA ASP A 430 1.22 -7.13 4.63
C ASP A 430 2.30 -6.92 5.69
N LEU A 431 2.65 -5.66 5.95
CA LEU A 431 3.57 -5.30 7.03
C LEU A 431 3.09 -5.78 8.41
N VAL A 432 1.80 -5.60 8.73
CA VAL A 432 1.26 -6.03 10.03
C VAL A 432 1.16 -7.54 10.12
N LEU A 433 0.91 -8.25 9.02
CA LEU A 433 1.00 -9.71 9.00
C LEU A 433 2.41 -10.20 9.37
N VAL A 434 3.44 -9.59 8.81
CA VAL A 434 4.85 -9.88 9.16
C VAL A 434 5.11 -9.61 10.65
N ILE A 435 4.74 -8.43 11.15
CA ILE A 435 4.98 -8.04 12.55
C ILE A 435 4.20 -8.94 13.51
N TRP A 436 2.93 -9.20 13.22
CA TRP A 436 2.08 -10.05 14.03
C TRP A 436 2.64 -11.46 14.11
N GLY A 437 3.06 -12.03 12.97
CA GLY A 437 3.70 -13.35 12.92
C GLY A 437 4.95 -13.41 13.80
N CYS A 438 5.85 -12.42 13.68
CA CYS A 438 7.05 -12.34 14.51
C CYS A 438 6.72 -12.18 16.01
N ALA A 439 5.83 -11.26 16.36
CA ALA A 439 5.46 -10.98 17.75
C ALA A 439 4.76 -12.17 18.42
N TYR A 440 3.85 -12.82 17.69
CA TYR A 440 3.11 -13.97 18.18
C TYR A 440 4.04 -15.18 18.40
N ALA A 441 4.99 -15.42 17.49
CA ALA A 441 6.01 -16.44 17.68
C ALA A 441 6.90 -16.18 18.90
N LEU A 442 7.38 -14.95 19.05
CA LEU A 442 8.21 -14.57 20.20
C LEU A 442 7.48 -14.74 21.52
N ALA A 443 6.20 -14.37 21.58
CA ALA A 443 5.36 -14.57 22.76
C ALA A 443 5.27 -16.07 23.12
N VAL A 444 4.96 -16.93 22.16
CA VAL A 444 4.87 -18.39 22.34
C VAL A 444 6.20 -19.00 22.80
N LEU A 445 7.32 -18.55 22.21
CA LEU A 445 8.65 -19.02 22.59
C LEU A 445 9.07 -18.50 23.98
N SER A 446 8.48 -17.41 24.48
CA SER A 446 8.80 -16.83 25.78
C SER A 446 8.05 -17.44 26.98
N THR A 447 6.90 -18.09 26.74
CA THR A 447 5.92 -18.50 27.77
C THR A 447 6.44 -19.45 28.86
N ARG A 448 7.54 -20.20 28.64
CA ARG A 448 8.11 -21.13 29.63
C ARG A 448 9.25 -20.56 30.48
N ARG A 449 9.75 -19.35 30.18
CA ARG A 449 10.87 -18.76 30.95
C ARG A 449 10.45 -18.39 32.38
N THR A 450 9.16 -18.17 32.62
CA THR A 450 8.59 -17.78 33.90
C THR A 450 8.25 -18.94 34.83
N GLN A 451 8.15 -20.18 34.34
CA GLN A 451 7.82 -21.35 35.17
C GLN A 451 9.02 -22.01 35.87
N LYS A 452 10.26 -21.60 35.56
CA LYS A 452 11.49 -22.22 36.12
C LYS A 452 12.08 -21.53 37.36
N ASN A 453 11.48 -20.45 37.85
CA ASN A 453 11.85 -19.87 39.15
C ASN A 453 10.76 -20.18 40.17
N PRO A 454 10.82 -21.32 40.89
CA PRO A 454 10.06 -21.42 42.13
C PRO A 454 10.52 -20.30 43.07
N PRO A 455 9.62 -19.71 43.89
CA PRO A 455 10.06 -18.82 44.94
C PRO A 455 11.09 -19.58 45.80
N CYS A 456 12.28 -19.01 45.98
CA CYS A 456 13.20 -19.48 47.00
C CYS A 456 12.46 -19.37 48.34
N VAL A 457 12.06 -20.52 48.90
CA VAL A 457 11.57 -20.64 50.27
C VAL A 457 12.79 -20.89 51.16
#